data_AF-A0A0H5PXJ9-F1
#
_entry.id   AF-A0A0H5PXJ9-F1
#
_cell.length_a   1.000
_cell.length_b   1.000
_cell.length_c   1.000
_cell.angle_alpha   90.00
_cell.angle_beta   90.00
_cell.angle_gamma   90.00
#
_symmetry.space_group_name_H-M   'P 1'
#
loop_
_entity.id
_entity.type
_entity.pdbx_description
1 polymer ?
#
loop_
_entity_poly.entity_id
_entity_poly.type
_entity_poly.pdbx_seq_one_letter_code
_entity_poly.pdbx_strand_id
1 'polypeptide(L)'
;MKPCKKGVFYIFTVAEVAEICGVTSQSINKRIKNMSAEQLEKYVVFLKPNETKSKQVSKQGLLFFKSVYGVIDEPITEDTAEKENAVVSALIEQLKQKDIQLAEQAKQIEMLMEQAKNYQVLLQGQQVLSLPEKKRPFFKRLFSRGDDEI
;
A
#
# COMPACT_ATOMS: atom_id res chain seq x y z
N MET A 1 2.26 6.95 25.21
CA MET A 1 1.85 8.14 24.44
C MET A 1 2.29 7.96 22.98
N LYS A 2 1.37 8.10 22.03
CA LYS A 2 1.63 7.98 20.58
C LYS A 2 2.38 9.22 20.08
N PRO A 3 3.37 9.11 19.17
CA PRO A 3 3.96 10.31 18.58
C PRO A 3 3.01 10.93 17.55
N CYS A 4 2.62 12.18 17.81
CA CYS A 4 1.81 13.02 16.95
C CYS A 4 2.55 13.30 15.62
N LYS A 5 1.87 13.03 14.50
CA LYS A 5 2.25 13.53 13.18
C LYS A 5 2.14 15.06 13.19
N LYS A 6 3.28 15.73 13.09
CA LYS A 6 3.40 17.12 12.62
C LYS A 6 4.50 17.09 11.56
N GLY A 7 4.30 17.84 10.47
CA GLY A 7 5.00 17.77 9.17
C GLY A 7 6.42 17.21 9.21
N VAL A 8 6.77 16.36 8.24
CA VAL A 8 7.94 15.46 8.20
C VAL A 8 9.29 16.17 8.44
N PHE A 9 9.55 16.58 9.67
CA PHE A 9 10.88 16.91 10.15
C PHE A 9 11.51 15.58 10.51
N TYR A 10 12.37 15.08 9.63
CA TYR A 10 13.21 13.93 9.95
C TYR A 10 14.17 14.37 11.05
N ILE A 11 13.97 13.78 12.22
CA ILE A 11 14.81 14.01 13.38
C ILE A 11 15.50 12.68 13.68
N PHE A 12 16.83 12.68 13.61
CA PHE A 12 17.67 11.50 13.78
C PHE A 12 18.28 11.48 15.18
N THR A 13 18.41 10.32 15.78
CA THR A 13 19.19 10.19 17.02
C THR A 13 20.69 10.24 16.75
N VAL A 14 21.50 10.64 17.73
CA VAL A 14 22.96 10.65 17.57
C VAL A 14 23.53 9.25 17.28
N ALA A 15 22.83 8.19 17.70
CA ALA A 15 23.20 6.80 17.39
C ALA A 15 22.98 6.49 15.90
N GLU A 16 21.81 6.83 15.35
CA GLU A 16 21.52 6.66 13.91
C GLU A 16 22.50 7.44 13.03
N VAL A 17 22.80 8.69 13.39
CA VAL A 17 23.78 9.50 12.64
C VAL A 17 25.17 8.86 12.71
N ALA A 18 25.53 8.23 13.83
CA ALA A 18 26.79 7.52 14.00
C ALA A 18 26.87 6.31 13.08
N GLU A 19 25.81 5.51 13.02
CA GLU A 19 25.72 4.35 12.12
C GLU A 19 25.81 4.78 10.65
N ILE A 20 25.02 5.78 10.25
CA ILE A 20 25.02 6.28 8.87
C ILE A 20 26.40 6.83 8.48
N CYS A 21 27.05 7.57 9.38
CA CYS A 21 28.34 8.16 9.11
C CYS A 21 29.53 7.20 9.36
N GLY A 22 29.29 5.95 9.78
CA GLY A 22 30.35 4.98 10.10
C GLY A 22 31.28 5.41 11.24
N VAL A 23 30.81 6.27 12.16
CA VAL A 23 31.61 6.82 13.26
C VAL A 23 30.98 6.52 14.62
N THR A 24 31.78 6.59 15.68
CA THR A 24 31.25 6.42 17.03
C THR A 24 30.33 7.58 17.43
N SER A 25 29.31 7.30 18.25
CA SER A 25 28.42 8.33 18.80
C SER A 25 29.19 9.37 19.65
N GLN A 26 30.37 9.01 20.17
CA GLN A 26 31.24 9.94 20.89
C GLN A 26 31.86 10.98 19.95
N SER A 27 32.29 10.58 18.75
CA SER A 27 32.84 11.47 17.73
C SER A 27 31.83 12.55 17.33
N ILE A 28 30.57 12.16 17.13
CA ILE A 28 29.48 13.09 16.81
C ILE A 28 29.23 14.03 17.99
N ASN A 29 29.15 13.51 19.21
CA ASN A 29 28.97 14.33 20.41
C ASN A 29 30.10 15.34 20.63
N LYS A 30 31.35 14.94 20.36
CA LYS A 30 32.54 15.83 20.42
C LYS A 30 32.44 16.91 19.35
N ARG A 31 31.99 16.55 18.14
CA ARG A 31 31.81 17.51 17.04
C ARG A 31 30.72 18.52 17.35
N ILE A 32 29.58 18.08 17.88
CA ILE A 32 28.48 18.95 18.33
C ILE A 32 28.97 19.96 19.39
N LYS A 33 29.85 19.56 20.30
CA LYS A 33 30.44 20.47 21.31
C LYS A 33 31.36 21.54 20.71
N ASN A 34 31.96 21.25 19.56
CA ASN A 34 32.92 22.14 18.89
C ASN A 34 32.26 22.97 17.75
N MET A 35 30.94 22.92 17.60
CA MET A 35 30.19 23.71 16.61
C MET A 35 29.92 25.13 17.12
N SER A 36 29.79 26.09 16.19
CA SER A 36 29.33 27.44 16.51
C SER A 36 27.84 27.45 16.91
N ALA A 37 27.41 28.50 17.62
CA ALA A 37 26.01 28.62 18.08
C ALA A 37 25.00 28.61 16.92
N GLU A 38 25.33 29.26 15.80
CA GLU A 38 24.50 29.31 14.58
C GLU A 38 24.33 27.92 13.93
N GLN A 39 25.39 27.12 13.92
CA GLN A 39 25.35 25.75 13.40
C GLN A 39 24.55 24.84 14.32
N LEU A 40 24.65 25.06 15.64
CA LEU A 40 23.95 24.26 16.62
C LEU A 40 22.42 24.42 16.51
N GLU A 41 21.94 25.65 16.32
CA GLU A 41 20.51 25.95 16.13
C GLU A 41 19.96 25.36 14.82
N LYS A 42 20.78 25.34 13.76
CA LYS A 42 20.40 24.81 12.45
C LYS A 42 20.43 23.28 12.38
N TYR A 43 21.38 22.64 13.07
CA TYR A 43 21.69 21.21 12.89
C TYR A 43 21.25 20.32 14.05
N VAL A 44 21.12 20.86 15.26
CA VAL A 44 20.84 20.07 16.47
C VAL A 44 19.56 20.54 17.13
N VAL A 45 18.63 19.60 17.32
CA VAL A 45 17.38 19.83 18.05
C VAL A 45 17.52 19.19 19.42
N PHE A 46 17.47 20.02 20.47
CA PHE A 46 17.46 19.54 21.85
C PHE A 46 16.01 19.36 22.33
N LEU A 47 15.60 18.12 22.58
CA LEU A 47 14.34 17.83 23.27
C LEU A 47 14.55 17.84 24.79
N LYS A 48 13.64 18.48 25.51
CA LYS A 48 13.37 18.30 26.95
C LYS A 48 11.85 18.41 27.18
N PRO A 49 11.22 17.79 28.20
CA PRO A 49 11.71 16.83 29.20
C PRO A 49 10.81 15.58 29.40
N ASN A 50 11.38 14.38 29.34
CA ASN A 50 11.10 13.34 30.33
C ASN A 50 12.36 12.47 30.45
N GLU A 51 13.08 12.74 31.54
CA GLU A 51 14.21 12.00 32.12
C GLU A 51 15.56 11.92 31.39
N THR A 52 15.64 12.02 30.06
CA THR A 52 16.93 12.03 29.36
C THR A 52 17.01 13.12 28.31
N LYS A 53 18.01 14.01 28.42
CA LYS A 53 18.34 15.00 27.39
C LYS A 53 18.90 14.29 26.14
N SER A 54 18.04 13.64 25.36
CA SER A 54 18.45 13.02 24.11
C SER A 54 18.70 14.12 23.07
N LYS A 55 19.95 14.23 22.62
CA LYS A 55 20.30 15.09 21.49
C LYS A 55 19.76 14.44 20.22
N GLN A 56 19.09 15.22 19.39
CA GLN A 56 18.69 14.78 18.07
C GLN A 56 19.22 15.73 17.00
N VAL A 57 19.40 15.21 15.79
CA VAL A 57 20.02 15.90 14.65
C VAL A 57 18.96 16.09 13.58
N SER A 58 18.85 17.31 13.07
CA SER A 58 17.95 17.66 11.96
C SER A 58 18.47 17.09 10.64
N LYS A 59 17.62 16.98 9.61
CA LYS A 59 18.03 16.58 8.24
C LYS A 59 19.25 17.36 7.73
N GLN A 60 19.28 18.67 7.97
CA GLN A 60 20.39 19.53 7.58
C GLN A 60 21.68 19.18 8.35
N GLY A 61 21.56 18.78 9.61
CA GLY A 61 22.67 18.32 10.43
C GLY A 61 23.24 16.99 9.94
N LEU A 62 22.39 16.06 9.50
CA LEU A 62 22.83 14.80 8.90
C LEU A 62 23.66 15.04 7.64
N LEU A 63 23.21 15.92 6.73
CA LEU A 63 23.98 16.30 5.54
C LEU A 63 25.34 16.91 5.88
N PHE A 64 25.38 17.74 6.92
CA PHE A 64 26.64 18.31 7.43
C PHE A 64 27.57 17.22 7.99
N PHE A 65 27.06 16.24 8.75
CA PHE A 65 27.90 15.17 9.26
C PHE A 65 28.40 14.25 8.14
N LYS A 66 27.58 13.96 7.12
CA LYS A 66 28.00 13.24 5.93
C LYS A 66 29.16 13.94 5.21
N SER A 67 29.07 15.26 5.00
CA SER A 67 30.13 16.02 4.36
C SER A 67 31.41 16.08 5.21
N VAL A 68 31.29 16.22 6.53
CA VAL A 68 32.44 16.26 7.45
C VAL A 68 33.17 14.92 7.54
N TYR A 69 32.43 13.81 7.57
CA TYR A 69 33.01 12.48 7.69
C TYR A 69 33.32 11.82 6.34
N GLY A 70 33.09 12.54 5.23
CA GLY A 70 33.32 12.00 3.89
C GLY A 70 32.44 10.79 3.58
N VAL A 71 31.31 10.65 4.27
CA VAL A 71 30.28 9.66 3.93
C VAL A 71 29.53 10.22 2.74
N ILE A 72 30.13 9.98 1.59
CA ILE A 72 29.48 10.06 0.31
C ILE A 72 28.47 8.92 0.37
N ASP A 73 27.17 9.22 0.53
CA ASP A 73 26.16 8.35 -0.09
C ASP A 73 26.67 8.21 -1.51
N GLU A 74 26.99 6.98 -1.94
CA GLU A 74 27.56 6.70 -3.26
C GLU A 74 27.07 7.76 -4.23
N PRO A 75 27.98 8.53 -4.85
CA PRO A 75 27.54 9.64 -5.66
C PRO A 75 26.56 9.02 -6.64
N ILE A 76 25.31 9.50 -6.66
CA ILE A 76 24.41 9.20 -7.75
C ILE A 76 25.13 9.83 -8.93
N THR A 77 26.02 9.06 -9.55
CA THR A 77 26.62 9.40 -10.82
C THR A 77 25.46 9.68 -11.75
N GLU A 78 25.57 10.69 -12.61
CA GLU A 78 24.50 11.04 -13.55
C GLU A 78 24.07 9.79 -14.36
N ASP A 79 25.00 8.85 -14.58
CA ASP A 79 24.76 7.50 -15.11
C ASP A 79 23.79 6.63 -14.30
N THR A 80 23.77 6.74 -12.97
CA THR A 80 22.81 6.06 -12.08
C THR A 80 21.47 6.77 -12.07
N ALA A 81 21.42 8.10 -12.14
CA ALA A 81 20.14 8.83 -12.24
C ALA A 81 19.45 8.59 -13.58
N GLU A 82 20.21 8.48 -14.68
CA GLU A 82 19.69 8.12 -15.99
C GLU A 82 19.27 6.65 -16.06
N LYS A 83 20.04 5.72 -15.47
CA LYS A 83 19.65 4.31 -15.36
C LYS A 83 18.43 4.12 -14.46
N GLU A 84 18.34 4.82 -13.33
CA GLU A 84 17.15 4.80 -12.47
C GLU A 84 15.94 5.38 -13.20
N ASN A 85 16.09 6.48 -13.95
CA ASN A 85 15.01 7.01 -14.79
C ASN A 85 14.61 6.06 -15.92
N ALA A 86 15.56 5.35 -16.54
CA ALA A 86 15.28 4.35 -17.57
C ALA A 86 14.60 3.10 -17.00
N VAL A 87 14.99 2.67 -15.78
CA VAL A 87 14.34 1.57 -15.07
C VAL A 87 12.93 1.98 -14.64
N VAL A 88 12.75 3.19 -14.11
CA VAL A 88 11.45 3.72 -13.72
C VAL A 88 10.53 3.87 -14.94
N SER A 89 11.04 4.36 -16.08
CA SER A 89 10.25 4.47 -17.31
C SER A 89 9.85 3.11 -17.86
N ALA A 90 10.76 2.14 -17.89
CA ALA A 90 10.45 0.76 -18.27
C ALA A 90 9.42 0.12 -17.34
N LEU A 91 9.49 0.39 -16.03
CA LEU A 91 8.53 -0.11 -15.06
C LEU A 91 7.14 0.52 -15.24
N ILE A 92 7.08 1.81 -15.56
CA ILE A 92 5.84 2.51 -15.90
C ILE A 92 5.21 1.95 -17.19
N GLU A 93 6.02 1.66 -18.20
CA GLU A 93 5.55 1.07 -19.45
C GLU A 93 5.01 -0.35 -19.23
N GLN A 94 5.69 -1.17 -18.42
CA GLN A 94 5.21 -2.49 -18.02
C GLN A 94 3.89 -2.42 -17.23
N LEU A 95 3.73 -1.43 -16.34
CA LEU A 95 2.47 -1.21 -15.62
C LEU A 95 1.33 -0.89 -16.59
N LYS A 96 1.54 0.02 -17.55
CA LYS A 96 0.54 0.36 -18.57
C LYS A 96 0.13 -0.86 -19.39
N GLN A 97 1.09 -1.69 -19.80
CA GLN A 97 0.80 -2.92 -20.54
C GLN A 97 -0.02 -3.91 -19.70
N LYS A 98 0.31 -4.05 -18.41
CA LYS A 98 -0.46 -4.90 -17.49
C LYS A 98 -1.89 -4.38 -17.27
N ASP A 99 -2.08 -3.07 -17.14
CA ASP A 99 -3.41 -2.48 -16.98
C ASP A 99 -4.30 -2.74 -18.20
N ILE A 100 -3.74 -2.68 -19.41
CA ILE A 100 -4.46 -3.00 -20.65
C ILE A 100 -4.88 -4.47 -20.65
N GLN A 101 -3.98 -5.39 -20.27
CA GLN A 101 -4.29 -6.83 -20.21
C GLN A 101 -5.39 -7.13 -19.18
N LEU A 102 -5.33 -6.48 -18.00
CA LEU A 102 -6.36 -6.62 -16.98
C LEU A 102 -7.72 -6.12 -17.47
N ALA A 103 -7.76 -5.00 -18.18
CA ALA A 103 -9.00 -4.46 -18.75
C ALA A 103 -9.59 -5.39 -19.83
N GLU A 104 -8.76 -6.02 -20.67
CA GLU A 104 -9.20 -6.97 -21.68
C GLU A 104 -9.71 -8.28 -21.05
N GLN A 105 -9.00 -8.81 -20.05
CA GLN A 105 -9.45 -9.98 -19.31
C GLN A 105 -10.77 -9.73 -18.57
N ALA A 106 -10.95 -8.54 -17.98
CA ALA A 106 -12.20 -8.18 -17.33
C ALA A 106 -13.39 -8.23 -18.31
N LYS A 107 -13.22 -7.74 -19.55
CA LYS A 107 -14.25 -7.83 -20.59
C LYS A 107 -14.56 -9.27 -20.99
N GLN A 108 -13.55 -10.12 -21.11
CA GLN A 108 -13.76 -11.55 -21.40
C GLN A 108 -14.54 -12.25 -20.29
N ILE A 109 -14.22 -11.94 -19.03
CA ILE A 109 -14.95 -12.47 -17.87
C ILE A 109 -16.41 -12.01 -17.90
N GLU A 110 -16.67 -10.73 -18.16
CA GLU A 110 -18.03 -10.18 -18.26
C GLU A 110 -18.85 -10.89 -19.34
N MET A 111 -18.28 -11.07 -20.53
CA MET A 111 -18.92 -11.78 -21.64
C MET A 111 -19.22 -13.25 -21.28
N LEU A 112 -18.27 -13.95 -20.65
CA LEU A 112 -18.46 -15.33 -20.20
C LEU A 112 -19.53 -15.44 -19.10
N MET A 113 -19.56 -14.48 -18.17
CA MET A 113 -20.58 -14.41 -17.12
C MET A 113 -21.98 -14.17 -17.71
N GLU A 114 -22.10 -13.29 -18.70
CA GLU A 114 -23.35 -13.04 -19.41
C GLU A 114 -23.83 -14.29 -20.17
N GLN A 115 -22.91 -14.98 -20.86
CA GLN A 115 -23.22 -16.23 -21.53
C GLN A 115 -23.69 -17.31 -20.53
N ALA A 116 -23.00 -17.45 -19.40
CA ALA A 116 -23.39 -18.39 -18.35
C ALA A 116 -24.79 -18.09 -17.79
N LYS A 117 -25.11 -16.81 -17.58
CA LYS A 117 -26.45 -16.37 -17.16
C LYS A 117 -27.50 -16.71 -18.21
N ASN A 118 -27.22 -16.50 -19.49
CA ASN A 118 -28.14 -16.84 -20.58
C ASN A 118 -28.42 -18.35 -20.64
N TYR A 119 -27.39 -19.19 -20.50
CA TYR A 119 -27.57 -20.64 -20.44
C TYR A 119 -28.39 -21.06 -19.21
N GLN A 120 -28.15 -20.45 -18.05
CA GLN A 120 -28.92 -20.73 -16.85
C GLN A 120 -30.42 -20.41 -17.03
N VAL A 121 -30.73 -19.28 -17.67
CA VAL A 121 -32.12 -18.90 -17.98
C VAL A 121 -32.77 -19.89 -18.95
N LEU A 122 -32.07 -20.29 -20.01
CA LEU A 122 -32.57 -21.28 -20.98
C LEU A 122 -32.86 -22.63 -20.30
N LEU A 123 -31.94 -23.07 -19.43
CA LEU A 123 -32.11 -24.32 -18.68
C LEU A 123 -33.32 -24.24 -17.73
N GLN A 124 -33.50 -23.13 -17.03
CA GLN A 124 -34.67 -22.89 -16.19
C GLN A 124 -35.96 -22.90 -17.03
N GLY A 125 -35.97 -22.26 -18.19
CA GLY A 125 -37.11 -22.27 -19.12
C GLY A 125 -37.48 -23.69 -19.56
N GLN A 126 -36.48 -24.51 -19.93
CA GLN A 126 -36.71 -25.91 -20.29
C GLN A 126 -37.19 -26.75 -19.10
N GLN A 127 -36.66 -26.52 -17.88
CA GLN A 127 -37.13 -27.20 -16.68
C GLN A 127 -38.61 -26.87 -16.43
N VAL A 128 -39.01 -25.60 -16.52
CA VAL A 128 -40.42 -25.19 -16.34
C VAL A 128 -41.33 -25.83 -17.38
N LEU A 129 -40.88 -25.96 -18.63
CA LEU A 129 -41.65 -26.61 -19.70
C LEU A 129 -41.72 -28.14 -19.59
N SER A 130 -40.70 -28.77 -19.01
CA SER A 130 -40.61 -30.24 -18.84
C SER A 130 -41.24 -30.74 -17.55
N LEU A 131 -41.60 -29.84 -16.62
CA LEU A 131 -42.41 -30.20 -15.46
C LEU A 131 -43.81 -30.61 -15.94
N PRO A 132 -44.29 -31.82 -15.60
CA PRO A 132 -45.66 -32.22 -15.94
C PRO A 132 -46.64 -31.23 -15.32
N GLU A 133 -47.70 -30.85 -16.06
CA GLU A 133 -48.77 -30.00 -15.54
C GLU A 133 -49.14 -30.46 -14.13
N LYS A 134 -49.11 -29.54 -13.18
CA LYS A 134 -49.33 -29.80 -11.75
C LYS A 134 -50.58 -30.65 -11.59
N LYS A 135 -50.41 -31.96 -11.43
CA LYS A 135 -51.53 -32.91 -11.50
C LYS A 135 -52.56 -32.46 -10.48
N ARG A 136 -53.79 -32.19 -10.95
CA ARG A 136 -54.93 -31.88 -10.07
C ARG A 136 -54.92 -32.90 -8.94
N PRO A 137 -54.98 -32.47 -7.66
CA PRO A 137 -54.76 -33.37 -6.54
C PRO A 137 -55.71 -34.55 -6.67
N PHE A 138 -55.15 -35.74 -6.84
CA PHE A 138 -55.89 -36.99 -7.04
C PHE A 138 -56.95 -37.19 -5.95
N PHE A 139 -56.63 -36.73 -4.74
CA PHE A 139 -57.52 -36.71 -3.58
C PHE A 139 -58.73 -35.80 -3.71
N LYS A 140 -58.68 -34.67 -4.46
CA LYS A 140 -59.89 -33.87 -4.72
C LYS A 140 -60.94 -34.65 -5.53
N ARG A 141 -60.53 -35.60 -6.37
CA ARG A 141 -61.45 -36.43 -7.14
C ARG A 141 -62.01 -37.61 -6.35
N LEU A 142 -61.25 -38.08 -5.35
CA LEU A 142 -61.65 -39.18 -4.48
C LEU A 142 -62.59 -38.74 -3.34
N PHE A 143 -62.51 -37.48 -2.90
CA PHE A 143 -63.31 -36.97 -1.79
C PHE A 143 -64.45 -36.01 -2.20
N SER A 144 -64.71 -35.82 -3.49
CA SER A 144 -65.87 -35.03 -3.96
C SER A 144 -67.14 -35.87 -4.23
N ARG A 145 -67.13 -37.18 -3.93
CA ARG A 145 -68.30 -38.07 -4.08
C ARG A 145 -68.94 -38.33 -2.71
N GLY A 146 -69.25 -37.26 -1.99
CA GLY A 146 -69.83 -37.32 -0.64
C GLY A 146 -70.96 -36.34 -0.37
N ASP A 147 -71.14 -35.29 -1.18
CA ASP A 147 -72.09 -34.21 -0.88
C ASP A 147 -73.16 -34.07 -1.99
N ASP A 148 -73.81 -35.16 -2.37
CA ASP A 148 -75.07 -35.16 -3.12
C ASP A 148 -76.09 -36.08 -2.42
N GLU A 149 -76.41 -35.78 -1.16
CA GLU A 149 -77.68 -36.14 -0.53
C GLU A 149 -78.11 -34.99 0.40
N ILE A 150 -79.02 -34.15 -0.11
CA ILE A 150 -80.26 -33.61 0.52
C ILE A 150 -81.02 -32.84 -0.56
#